data_AF-A0AA42B623-F1
#
_entry.id   AF-A0AA42B623-F1
#
_cell.length_a   1.000
_cell.length_b   1.000
_cell.length_c   1.000
_cell.angle_alpha   90.00
_cell.angle_beta   90.00
_cell.angle_gamma   90.00
#
_symmetry.space_group_name_H-M   'P 1'
#
loop_
_entity.id
_entity.type
_entity.pdbx_description
1 polymer ?
#
loop_
_entity_poly.entity_id
_entity_poly.type
_entity_poly.pdbx_seq_one_letter_code
_entity_poly.pdbx_strand_id
1 'polypeptide(L)'
;MKPQVTHIKLHRESQRLTLTFSDQLSADLSAEFLRVHSPSAEVQRHGKPIVVTDKHDVRMLDVQAVGHYAVRIIFDDGHDTGIYSWSWLHHLCQDQEQLKLQYQQQVALKNAEKALQIPISVRFNDD
;
A
#
# COMPACT_ATOMS: atom_id res chain seq x y z
N MET A 1 -5.80 25.09 3.93
CA MET A 1 -4.48 24.53 4.31
C MET A 1 -4.60 23.01 4.30
N LYS A 2 -3.57 22.30 3.82
CA LYS A 2 -3.55 20.84 3.93
C LYS A 2 -3.14 20.46 5.36
N PRO A 3 -3.80 19.48 6.00
CA PRO A 3 -3.47 19.08 7.36
C PRO A 3 -2.03 18.56 7.42
N GLN A 4 -1.30 18.99 8.45
CA GLN A 4 0.08 18.56 8.70
C GLN A 4 0.08 17.46 9.75
N VAL A 5 1.05 16.54 9.66
CA VAL A 5 1.25 15.56 10.72
C VAL A 5 1.81 16.25 11.96
N THR A 6 1.25 15.96 13.12
CA THR A 6 1.72 16.46 14.41
C THR A 6 2.41 15.36 15.20
N HIS A 7 1.96 14.11 15.06
CA HIS A 7 2.57 12.94 15.67
C HIS A 7 2.59 11.76 14.70
N ILE A 8 3.69 11.02 14.74
CA ILE A 8 3.87 9.76 14.01
C ILE A 8 4.48 8.73 14.96
N LYS A 9 3.89 7.53 15.00
CA LYS A 9 4.37 6.44 15.85
C LYS A 9 4.34 5.12 15.11
N LEU A 10 5.50 4.49 14.96
CA LEU A 10 5.62 3.14 14.44
C LEU A 10 5.51 2.12 15.57
N HIS A 11 4.50 1.28 15.51
CA HIS A 11 4.32 0.12 16.38
C HIS A 11 4.92 -1.11 15.69
N ARG A 12 6.20 -1.40 15.97
CA ARG A 12 6.95 -2.48 15.31
C ARG A 12 6.39 -3.88 15.55
N GLU A 13 5.83 -4.15 16.74
CA GLU A 13 5.27 -5.48 17.03
C GLU A 13 3.97 -5.73 16.27
N SER A 14 3.07 -4.74 16.24
CA SER A 14 1.77 -4.85 15.55
C SER A 14 1.82 -4.45 14.08
N GLN A 15 2.97 -3.97 13.59
CA GLN A 15 3.17 -3.49 12.21
C GLN A 15 2.14 -2.41 11.81
N ARG A 16 1.92 -1.45 12.71
CA ARG A 16 0.99 -0.31 12.51
C ARG A 16 1.70 1.02 12.63
N LEU A 17 1.29 1.98 11.81
CA LEU A 17 1.72 3.36 11.85
C LEU A 17 0.56 4.22 12.31
N THR A 18 0.69 4.82 13.49
CA THR A 18 -0.28 5.79 13.99
C THR A 18 0.13 7.19 13.54
N LEU A 19 -0.83 7.90 12.96
CA LEU A 19 -0.67 9.26 12.47
C LEU A 19 -1.72 10.14 13.12
N THR A 20 -1.29 11.29 13.63
CA THR A 20 -2.18 12.35 14.13
C THR A 20 -1.91 13.62 13.34
N PHE A 21 -2.97 14.24 12.86
CA PHE A 21 -2.92 15.44 12.03
C PHE A 21 -3.39 16.68 12.80
N SER A 22 -3.09 17.86 12.26
CA SER A 22 -3.46 19.16 12.82
C SER A 22 -4.97 19.40 12.90
N ASP A 23 -5.76 18.72 12.08
CA ASP A 23 -7.23 18.74 12.07
C ASP A 23 -7.85 17.74 13.07
N GLN A 24 -7.05 17.19 13.98
CA GLN A 24 -7.44 16.18 14.96
C GLN A 24 -7.79 14.80 14.39
N LEU A 25 -7.68 14.60 13.06
CA LEU A 25 -7.75 13.27 12.48
C LEU A 25 -6.60 12.42 13.06
N SER A 26 -6.94 11.28 13.65
CA SER A 26 -5.97 10.32 14.14
C SER A 26 -6.41 8.93 13.72
N ALA A 27 -5.53 8.21 13.06
CA ALA A 27 -5.82 6.87 12.57
C ALA A 27 -4.55 6.02 12.61
N ASP A 28 -4.77 4.72 12.50
CA ASP A 28 -3.73 3.74 12.34
C ASP A 28 -3.79 3.13 10.94
N LEU A 29 -2.62 2.87 10.38
CA LEU A 29 -2.49 2.22 9.08
C LEU A 29 -1.58 1.00 9.25
N SER A 30 -2.01 -0.16 8.75
CA SER A 30 -1.18 -1.37 8.76
C SER A 30 -0.07 -1.27 7.71
N ALA A 31 1.04 -2.01 7.92
CA ALA A 31 2.12 -2.13 6.95
C ALA A 31 1.61 -2.60 5.58
N GLU A 32 0.74 -3.62 5.56
CA GLU A 32 0.10 -4.11 4.34
C GLU A 32 -0.66 -3.00 3.60
N PHE A 33 -1.52 -2.28 4.32
CA PHE A 33 -2.34 -1.22 3.71
C PHE A 33 -1.46 -0.13 3.11
N LEU A 34 -0.45 0.33 3.85
CA LEU A 34 0.51 1.31 3.34
C LEU A 34 1.25 0.78 2.11
N ARG A 35 1.66 -0.50 2.12
CA ARG A 35 2.44 -1.11 1.03
C ARG A 35 1.62 -1.27 -0.26
N VAL A 36 0.36 -1.68 -0.15
CA VAL A 36 -0.59 -1.81 -1.26
C VAL A 36 -0.93 -0.45 -1.86
N HIS A 37 -1.05 0.57 -1.02
CA HIS A 37 -1.32 1.95 -1.43
C HIS A 37 -0.05 2.81 -1.56
N SER A 38 1.12 2.18 -1.80
CA SER A 38 2.38 2.90 -2.00
C SER A 38 2.34 3.72 -3.30
N PRO A 39 2.72 5.01 -3.26
CA PRO A 39 2.71 5.88 -4.44
C PRO A 39 3.90 5.65 -5.40
N SER A 40 4.88 4.80 -5.05
CA SER A 40 6.10 4.64 -5.85
C SER A 40 5.86 4.07 -7.26
N ALA A 41 6.65 4.57 -8.21
CA ALA A 41 6.57 4.37 -9.66
C ALA A 41 6.62 2.90 -10.16
N GLU A 42 7.00 1.94 -9.32
CA GLU A 42 6.90 0.50 -9.65
C GLU A 42 5.46 0.04 -9.88
N VAL A 43 4.48 0.67 -9.22
CA VAL A 43 3.04 0.40 -9.39
C VAL A 43 2.48 1.11 -10.64
N GLN A 44 3.26 1.99 -11.28
CA GLN A 44 2.87 2.76 -12.47
C GLN A 44 3.68 2.40 -13.73
N ARG A 45 4.09 1.14 -13.92
CA ARG A 45 4.53 0.73 -15.26
C ARG A 45 3.35 0.86 -16.24
N HIS A 46 3.45 1.82 -17.17
CA HIS A 46 2.50 2.08 -18.26
C HIS A 46 1.06 2.46 -17.86
N GLY A 47 0.89 3.17 -16.73
CA GLY A 47 -0.41 3.78 -16.39
C GLY A 47 -1.50 2.80 -15.95
N LYS A 48 -1.18 1.51 -15.76
CA LYS A 48 -2.09 0.54 -15.14
C LYS A 48 -1.63 0.24 -13.71
N PRO A 49 -2.41 0.59 -12.67
CA PRO A 49 -2.07 0.21 -11.30
C PRO A 49 -2.08 -1.32 -11.21
N ILE A 50 -0.91 -1.90 -10.94
CA ILE A 50 -0.82 -3.34 -10.67
C ILE A 50 -1.35 -3.56 -9.25
N VAL A 51 -2.43 -4.33 -9.13
CA VAL A 51 -2.91 -4.77 -7.82
C VAL A 51 -1.82 -5.63 -7.19
N VAL A 52 -1.16 -5.08 -6.16
CA VAL A 52 -0.17 -5.79 -5.37
C VAL A 52 -0.93 -6.70 -4.42
N THR A 53 -0.87 -8.01 -4.69
CA THR A 53 -1.45 -9.06 -3.86
C THR A 53 -0.34 -9.73 -3.06
N ASP A 54 -0.68 -10.43 -1.98
CA ASP A 54 0.27 -11.26 -1.21
C ASP A 54 1.31 -10.47 -0.39
N LYS A 55 0.86 -9.40 0.30
CA LYS A 55 1.71 -8.59 1.19
C LYS A 55 1.27 -8.64 2.66
N HIS A 56 0.55 -9.70 3.05
CA HIS A 56 0.05 -9.90 4.41
C HIS A 56 1.17 -9.91 5.46
N ASP A 57 2.37 -10.38 5.09
CA ASP A 57 3.53 -10.46 5.98
C ASP A 57 4.50 -9.27 5.88
N VAL A 58 4.19 -8.24 5.08
CA VAL A 58 5.10 -7.10 4.92
C VAL A 58 5.24 -6.33 6.23
N ARG A 59 6.48 -5.96 6.54
CA ARG A 59 6.86 -5.24 7.75
C ARG A 59 7.47 -3.89 7.41
N MET A 60 7.10 -2.88 8.17
CA MET A 60 7.78 -1.59 8.20
C MET A 60 9.04 -1.72 9.05
N LEU A 61 10.20 -1.65 8.39
CA LEU A 61 11.50 -1.66 9.04
C LEU A 61 11.81 -0.30 9.67
N ASP A 62 11.51 0.77 8.93
CA ASP A 62 11.82 2.12 9.36
C ASP A 62 10.90 3.17 8.73
N VAL A 63 10.77 4.32 9.40
CA VAL A 63 10.00 5.47 8.93
C VAL A 63 10.83 6.73 9.13
N GLN A 64 11.18 7.39 8.03
CA GLN A 64 12.09 8.53 8.02
C GLN A 64 11.38 9.77 7.53
N ALA A 65 11.56 10.90 8.21
CA ALA A 65 11.01 12.17 7.75
C ALA A 65 11.71 12.62 6.44
N VAL A 66 10.92 13.09 5.48
CA VAL A 66 11.41 13.68 4.22
C VAL A 66 10.97 15.14 4.18
N GLY A 67 11.89 16.01 4.58
CA GLY A 67 11.62 17.44 4.75
C GLY A 67 10.44 17.68 5.71
N HIS A 68 9.53 18.59 5.32
CA HIS A 68 8.35 18.96 6.11
C HIS A 68 7.03 18.51 5.48
N TYR A 69 7.06 17.63 4.46
CA TYR A 69 5.87 17.33 3.64
C TYR A 69 5.57 15.83 3.47
N ALA A 70 6.48 14.94 3.88
CA ALA A 70 6.34 13.51 3.66
C ALA A 70 7.15 12.68 4.66
N VAL A 71 6.86 11.37 4.70
CA VAL A 71 7.75 10.35 5.26
C VAL A 71 8.11 9.33 4.20
N ARG A 72 9.32 8.79 4.32
CA ARG A 72 9.77 7.60 3.63
C ARG A 72 9.52 6.39 4.52
N ILE A 73 8.89 5.37 3.98
CA ILE A 73 8.67 4.10 4.69
C ILE A 73 9.52 3.03 4.02
N ILE A 74 10.33 2.34 4.83
CA ILE A 74 11.18 1.23 4.39
C ILE A 74 10.49 -0.06 4.79
N PHE A 75 10.23 -0.92 3.81
CA PHE A 75 9.61 -2.23 4.00
C PHE A 75 10.65 -3.36 3.84
N ASP A 76 10.37 -4.51 4.47
CA ASP A 76 11.27 -5.67 4.41
C ASP A 76 11.21 -6.44 3.08
N ASP A 77 10.19 -6.19 2.26
CA ASP A 77 10.03 -6.80 0.94
C ASP A 77 10.94 -6.19 -0.16
N GLY A 78 11.97 -5.44 0.27
CA GLY A 78 12.88 -4.72 -0.61
C GLY A 78 12.38 -3.36 -1.09
N HIS A 79 11.18 -2.93 -0.65
CA HIS A 79 10.64 -1.63 -1.02
C HIS A 79 11.11 -0.53 -0.07
N ASP A 80 12.11 0.25 -0.49
CA ASP A 80 12.71 1.32 0.31
C ASP A 80 12.50 2.73 -0.29
N THR A 81 11.79 2.84 -1.40
CA THR A 81 11.58 4.12 -2.12
C THR A 81 10.23 4.77 -1.83
N GLY A 82 9.38 4.16 -1.00
CA GLY A 82 8.02 4.63 -0.72
C GLY A 82 7.98 5.98 -0.01
N ILE A 83 7.75 7.07 -0.75
CA ILE A 83 7.58 8.42 -0.20
C ILE A 83 6.09 8.74 -0.07
N TYR A 84 5.61 8.86 1.16
CA TYR A 84 4.22 9.15 1.51
C TYR A 84 4.08 10.61 1.92
N SER A 85 3.48 11.42 1.05
CA SER A 85 3.16 12.81 1.41
C SER A 85 2.10 12.89 2.51
N TRP A 86 2.10 13.95 3.31
CA TRP A 86 1.06 14.17 4.33
C TRP A 86 -0.35 14.20 3.73
N SER A 87 -0.50 14.75 2.53
CA SER A 87 -1.79 14.75 1.81
C SER A 87 -2.26 13.34 1.49
N TRP A 88 -1.34 12.48 1.06
CA TRP A 88 -1.65 11.10 0.73
C TRP A 88 -1.99 10.31 1.99
N LEU A 89 -1.18 10.43 3.04
CA LEU A 89 -1.46 9.79 4.32
C LEU A 89 -2.77 10.25 4.94
N HIS A 90 -3.10 11.54 4.84
CA HIS A 90 -4.38 12.06 5.32
C HIS A 90 -5.57 11.45 4.56
N HIS A 91 -5.48 11.36 3.22
CA HIS A 91 -6.48 10.66 2.41
C HIS A 91 -6.61 9.18 2.79
N LEU A 92 -5.48 8.49 2.98
CA LEU A 92 -5.46 7.09 3.43
C LEU A 92 -6.13 6.90 4.80
N CYS A 93 -5.97 7.86 5.72
CA CYS A 93 -6.62 7.85 7.03
C CYS A 93 -8.12 8.17 6.95
N GLN A 94 -8.52 9.12 6.08
CA GLN A 94 -9.90 9.55 5.94
C GLN A 94 -10.77 8.50 5.24
N ASP A 95 -10.27 7.93 4.15
CA ASP A 95 -11.03 7.05 3.26
C ASP A 95 -10.66 5.57 3.44
N GLN A 96 -10.12 5.22 4.61
CA GLN A 96 -9.54 3.90 4.89
C GLN A 96 -10.50 2.75 4.60
N GLU A 97 -11.77 2.85 5.00
CA GLU A 97 -12.78 1.81 4.78
C GLU A 97 -13.11 1.65 3.29
N GLN A 98 -13.28 2.76 2.58
CA GLN A 98 -13.59 2.74 1.15
C GLN A 98 -12.42 2.16 0.34
N LEU A 99 -11.18 2.57 0.66
CA LEU A 99 -9.98 2.07 -0.01
C LEU A 99 -9.76 0.57 0.23
N LYS A 100 -10.03 0.08 1.46
CA LYS A 100 -10.01 -1.36 1.77
C LYS A 100 -11.03 -2.12 0.93
N LEU A 101 -12.26 -1.62 0.82
CA LEU A 101 -13.30 -2.26 0.02
C LEU A 101 -12.93 -2.29 -1.47
N GLN A 102 -12.41 -1.18 -2.01
CA GLN A 102 -11.94 -1.11 -3.39
C GLN A 102 -10.81 -2.11 -3.65
N TYR A 103 -9.83 -2.22 -2.74
CA TYR A 103 -8.77 -3.19 -2.84
C TYR A 103 -9.30 -4.63 -2.85
N GLN A 104 -10.21 -4.99 -1.94
CA GLN A 104 -10.83 -6.32 -1.92
C GLN A 104 -11.55 -6.66 -3.23
N GLN A 105 -12.27 -5.69 -3.82
CA GLN A 105 -12.92 -5.85 -5.11
C GLN A 105 -11.89 -6.07 -6.23
N GLN A 106 -10.81 -5.30 -6.26
CA GLN A 106 -9.73 -5.47 -7.24
C GLN A 106 -9.05 -6.84 -7.13
N VAL A 107 -8.80 -7.32 -5.92
CA VAL A 107 -8.24 -8.66 -5.68
C VAL A 107 -9.22 -9.75 -6.15
N ALA A 108 -10.51 -9.61 -5.84
CA ALA A 108 -11.54 -10.55 -6.29
C ALA A 108 -11.64 -10.62 -7.82
N LEU A 109 -11.62 -9.47 -8.51
CA LEU A 109 -11.63 -9.40 -9.97
C LEU A 109 -10.40 -10.08 -10.56
N LYS A 110 -9.20 -9.77 -10.06
CA LYS A 110 -7.96 -10.38 -10.54
C LYS A 110 -7.92 -11.90 -10.33
N ASN A 111 -8.45 -12.37 -9.20
CA ASN A 111 -8.57 -13.80 -8.92
C ASN A 111 -9.59 -14.48 -9.85
N ALA A 112 -10.71 -13.82 -10.16
CA ALA A 112 -11.69 -14.31 -11.12
C ALA A 112 -11.14 -14.36 -12.55
N GLU A 113 -10.40 -13.33 -12.99
CA GLU A 113 -9.70 -13.32 -14.28
C GLU A 113 -8.69 -14.46 -14.40
N LYS A 114 -7.93 -14.72 -13.33
CA LYS A 114 -6.98 -15.83 -13.26
C LYS A 114 -7.68 -17.19 -13.30
N ALA A 115 -8.85 -17.33 -12.67
CA ALA A 115 -9.65 -18.56 -12.69
C ALA A 115 -10.27 -18.85 -14.08
N LEU A 116 -10.52 -17.82 -14.89
CA LEU A 116 -11.03 -17.95 -16.26
C LEU A 116 -9.93 -18.30 -17.28
N GLN A 117 -8.66 -18.11 -16.93
CA GLN A 117 -7.53 -18.58 -17.75
C GLN A 117 -7.31 -20.08 -17.54
N ILE A 118 -8.13 -20.91 -18.21
CA ILE A 118 -7.91 -22.35 -18.31
C ILE A 118 -6.55 -22.55 -19.02
N PRO A 119 -5.58 -23.26 -18.42
CA PRO A 119 -4.32 -23.52 -19.09
C PRO A 119 -4.58 -24.39 -20.33
N ILE A 120 -4.36 -23.83 -21.52
CA ILE A 120 -4.27 -24.63 -22.74
C ILE A 120 -3.05 -25.54 -22.56
N SER A 121 -3.28 -26.81 -22.26
CA SER A 121 -2.23 -27.82 -22.28
C SER A 121 -1.87 -28.09 -23.74
N VAL A 122 -0.89 -27.37 -24.26
CA VAL A 122 -0.30 -27.69 -25.56
C VAL A 122 0.52 -28.96 -25.37
N ARG A 123 -0.01 -30.10 -25.81
CA ARG A 123 0.77 -31.32 -25.97
C ARG A 123 1.40 -31.28 -27.36
N PHE A 124 2.72 -31.23 -27.40
CA PHE A 124 3.47 -31.53 -28.62
C PHE A 124 3.54 -33.06 -28.74
N ASN A 125 3.02 -33.60 -29.84
CA ASN A 125 3.25 -35.00 -30.20
C ASN A 125 4.55 -35.02 -31.01
N ASP A 126 5.61 -35.58 -30.44
CA ASP A 126 6.79 -35.97 -31.20
C ASP A 126 6.54 -37.41 -31.68
N ASP A 127 6.52 -37.58 -33.01
CA ASP A 127 6.28 -38.80 -33.82
C ASP A 127 4.82 -39.30 -33.94
#